data_AF-A0A0C9RED0-F1
#
_entry.id   AF-A0A0C9RED0-F1
#
_cell.length_a   1.000
_cell.length_b   1.000
_cell.length_c   1.000
_cell.angle_alpha   90.00
_cell.angle_beta   90.00
_cell.angle_gamma   90.00
#
_symmetry.space_group_name_H-M   'P 1'
#
loop_
_entity.id
_entity.type
_entity.pdbx_description
1 polymer ?
#
loop_
_entity_poly.entity_id
_entity_poly.type
_entity_poly.pdbx_seq_one_letter_code
_entity_poly.pdbx_strand_id
1 'polypeptide(L)'
;MGAFRNGTVSLDHTYLLCASSLVTASLASFVLGLITAGVIVFSRHCHINPDNVATPIAASLGDITSLALLSWISTILYEAIDKQDWLAPLIIACYILITPLWVWIAKRNKYTNDVLYSGWTPVMVAMLISSCGGLILEFMVSRFENLTVFQPVINGVGGNLVAVQASRISTALHKQADLGTLLIPPGHTHPVIFITPIANFFGKGLHARTTRVLMAMVIPGHIIFIYMIKYMKDGDTSLTALFVFVYLCAAMLQVAALLYIAYIMIHWMWKRRIDPDNSAIPYLTAMGDLLGISLLAIAFQFLYLVGDQEYDDEGLKP
;
A
#
# COMPACT_ATOMS: atom_id res chain seq x y z
N MET A 1 -18.65 1.33 -0.38
CA MET A 1 -19.19 2.05 0.79
C MET A 1 -20.15 3.18 0.42
N GLY A 2 -20.00 3.85 -0.74
CA GLY A 2 -21.02 4.81 -1.26
C GLY A 2 -22.44 4.24 -1.46
N ALA A 3 -22.59 2.91 -1.49
CA ALA A 3 -23.89 2.21 -1.46
C ALA A 3 -24.72 2.49 -0.20
N PHE A 4 -24.08 2.75 0.95
CA PHE A 4 -24.78 3.11 2.19
C PHE A 4 -25.26 4.57 2.18
N ARG A 5 -24.65 5.43 1.37
CA ARG A 5 -24.96 6.87 1.31
C ARG A 5 -26.13 7.19 0.37
N ASN A 6 -26.34 6.39 -0.68
CA ASN A 6 -27.41 6.61 -1.67
C ASN A 6 -28.69 5.79 -1.43
N GLY A 7 -28.75 4.97 -0.37
CA GLY A 7 -29.95 4.21 0.01
C GLY A 7 -30.44 3.16 -1.00
N THR A 8 -29.76 3.01 -2.14
CA THR A 8 -30.07 2.06 -3.20
C THR A 8 -28.78 1.36 -3.63
N VAL A 9 -28.68 0.07 -3.32
CA VAL A 9 -27.61 -0.78 -3.87
C VAL A 9 -28.05 -1.20 -5.26
N SER A 10 -27.59 -0.50 -6.29
CA SER A 10 -27.77 -0.97 -7.66
C SER A 10 -26.96 -2.26 -7.84
N LEU A 11 -27.66 -3.34 -8.17
CA LEU A 11 -27.03 -4.65 -8.40
C LEU A 11 -26.01 -4.57 -9.54
N ASP A 12 -26.28 -3.75 -10.56
CA ASP A 12 -25.39 -3.57 -11.71
C ASP A 12 -24.04 -2.98 -11.32
N HIS A 13 -24.03 -2.00 -10.41
CA HIS A 13 -22.78 -1.42 -9.92
C HIS A 13 -22.02 -2.40 -9.02
N THR A 14 -22.75 -3.26 -8.30
CA THR A 14 -22.14 -4.31 -7.46
C THR A 14 -21.47 -5.38 -8.32
N TYR A 15 -22.16 -5.85 -9.37
CA TYR A 15 -21.59 -6.79 -10.33
C TYR A 15 -20.43 -6.18 -11.11
N LEU A 16 -20.53 -4.92 -11.51
CA LEU A 16 -19.44 -4.20 -12.17
C LEU A 16 -18.18 -4.18 -11.29
N LEU A 17 -18.31 -3.74 -10.03
CA LEU A 17 -17.18 -3.66 -9.10
C LEU A 17 -16.54 -5.04 -8.85
N CYS A 18 -17.36 -6.08 -8.75
CA CYS A 18 -16.86 -7.44 -8.56
C CYS A 18 -16.15 -7.97 -9.82
N ALA A 19 -16.77 -7.83 -11.00
CA ALA A 19 -16.18 -8.27 -12.26
C ALA A 19 -14.90 -7.50 -12.58
N SER A 20 -14.90 -6.17 -12.44
CA SER A 20 -13.73 -5.34 -12.71
C SER A 20 -12.58 -5.65 -11.77
N SER A 21 -12.84 -5.83 -10.47
CA SER A 21 -11.82 -6.21 -9.49
C SER A 21 -11.25 -7.60 -9.74
N LEU A 22 -12.07 -8.61 -10.09
CA LEU A 22 -11.60 -9.96 -10.42
C LEU A 22 -10.68 -9.97 -11.64
N VAL A 23 -11.11 -9.34 -12.74
CA VAL A 23 -10.32 -9.27 -13.98
C VAL A 23 -9.03 -8.49 -13.73
N THR A 24 -9.14 -7.32 -13.10
CA THR A 24 -7.98 -6.47 -12.77
C THR A 24 -6.99 -7.23 -11.90
N ALA A 25 -7.43 -7.81 -10.79
CA ALA A 25 -6.53 -8.51 -9.87
C ALA A 25 -5.81 -9.67 -10.56
N SER A 26 -6.51 -10.44 -11.41
CA SER A 26 -5.91 -11.56 -12.13
C SER A 26 -4.89 -11.11 -13.19
N LEU A 27 -5.22 -10.10 -14.00
CA LEU A 27 -4.36 -9.61 -15.07
C LEU A 27 -3.16 -8.84 -14.51
N ALA A 28 -3.38 -8.00 -13.49
CA ALA A 28 -2.31 -7.30 -12.78
C ALA A 28 -1.36 -8.30 -12.13
N SER A 29 -1.87 -9.33 -11.44
CA SER A 29 -1.02 -10.36 -10.82
C SER A 29 -0.21 -11.15 -11.85
N PHE A 30 -0.80 -11.44 -13.02
CA PHE A 30 -0.11 -12.12 -14.12
C PHE A 30 1.02 -11.25 -14.70
N VAL A 31 0.72 -10.00 -15.07
CA VAL A 31 1.71 -9.08 -15.63
C VAL A 31 2.82 -8.78 -14.63
N LEU A 32 2.46 -8.46 -13.39
CA LEU A 32 3.42 -8.16 -12.34
C LEU A 32 4.29 -9.38 -12.02
N GLY A 33 3.69 -10.57 -11.96
CA GLY A 33 4.45 -11.82 -11.76
C GLY A 33 5.51 -12.05 -12.84
N LEU A 34 5.18 -11.81 -14.11
CA LEU A 34 6.14 -11.90 -15.22
C LEU A 34 7.26 -10.85 -15.10
N ILE A 35 6.90 -9.61 -14.80
CA ILE A 35 7.87 -8.52 -14.63
C ILE A 35 8.81 -8.82 -13.45
N THR A 36 8.27 -9.15 -12.27
CA THR A 36 9.08 -9.46 -11.09
C THR A 36 10.00 -10.65 -11.33
N ALA A 37 9.50 -11.74 -11.94
CA ALA A 37 10.33 -12.88 -12.31
C ALA A 37 11.47 -12.48 -13.27
N GLY A 38 11.15 -11.69 -14.31
CA GLY A 38 12.13 -11.19 -15.28
C GLY A 38 13.21 -10.33 -14.61
N VAL A 39 12.81 -9.38 -13.76
CA VAL A 39 13.76 -8.51 -13.03
C VAL A 39 14.65 -9.33 -12.09
N ILE A 40 14.11 -10.33 -11.40
CA ILE A 40 14.91 -11.20 -10.52
C ILE A 40 15.95 -11.99 -11.34
N VAL A 41 15.55 -12.61 -12.45
CA VAL A 41 16.45 -13.39 -13.31
C VAL A 41 17.55 -12.49 -13.89
N PHE A 42 17.17 -11.32 -14.40
CA PHE A 42 18.12 -10.36 -14.96
C PHE A 42 19.07 -9.79 -13.91
N SER A 43 18.56 -9.43 -12.72
CA SER A 43 19.39 -8.96 -11.61
C SER A 43 20.43 -10.00 -11.19
N ARG A 44 20.03 -11.28 -11.13
CA ARG A 44 20.96 -12.38 -10.85
C ARG A 44 22.01 -12.54 -11.95
N HIS A 45 21.62 -12.41 -13.22
CA HIS A 45 22.56 -12.46 -14.34
C HIS A 45 23.61 -11.34 -14.27
N CYS A 46 23.21 -10.15 -13.82
CA CYS A 46 24.09 -9.00 -13.62
C CYS A 46 24.83 -9.00 -12.27
N HIS A 47 24.72 -10.05 -11.45
CA HIS A 47 25.28 -10.13 -10.09
C HIS A 47 24.84 -9.00 -9.14
N ILE A 48 23.68 -8.38 -9.40
CA ILE A 48 23.05 -7.38 -8.53
C ILE A 48 22.07 -8.11 -7.61
N ASN A 49 22.00 -7.69 -6.34
CA ASN A 49 20.99 -8.21 -5.41
C ASN A 49 19.58 -7.88 -5.92
N PRO A 50 18.73 -8.88 -6.25
CA PRO A 50 17.39 -8.65 -6.79
C PRO A 50 16.53 -7.74 -5.90
N ASP A 51 16.66 -7.78 -4.58
CA ASP A 51 15.83 -6.96 -3.68
C ASP A 51 16.10 -5.45 -3.82
N ASN A 52 17.25 -5.06 -4.37
CA ASN A 52 17.56 -3.65 -4.62
C ASN A 52 16.86 -3.10 -5.86
N VAL A 53 16.34 -3.96 -6.73
CA VAL A 53 15.80 -3.59 -8.04
C VAL A 53 14.39 -4.14 -8.23
N ALA A 54 14.19 -5.45 -8.02
CA ALA A 54 12.92 -6.12 -8.12
C ALA A 54 11.88 -5.58 -7.14
N THR A 55 12.24 -5.35 -5.87
CA THR A 55 11.27 -4.89 -4.85
C THR A 55 10.73 -3.48 -5.16
N PRO A 56 11.57 -2.45 -5.45
CA PRO A 56 11.06 -1.14 -5.85
C PRO A 56 10.30 -1.15 -7.18
N ILE A 57 10.75 -1.94 -8.17
CA ILE A 57 10.07 -2.04 -9.46
C ILE A 57 8.71 -2.73 -9.31
N ALA A 58 8.65 -3.83 -8.57
CA ALA A 58 7.40 -4.55 -8.33
C ALA A 58 6.40 -3.69 -7.55
N ALA A 59 6.86 -2.95 -6.54
CA ALA A 59 6.01 -2.04 -5.77
C ALA A 59 5.44 -0.91 -6.67
N SER A 60 6.30 -0.18 -7.37
CA SER A 60 5.89 0.97 -8.19
C SER A 60 5.09 0.58 -9.45
N LEU A 61 5.52 -0.43 -10.20
CA LEU A 61 4.78 -0.89 -11.38
C LEU A 61 3.50 -1.63 -10.99
N GLY A 62 3.47 -2.27 -9.82
CA GLY A 62 2.28 -2.95 -9.31
C GLY A 62 1.10 -1.99 -9.16
N ASP A 63 1.32 -0.85 -8.50
CA ASP A 63 0.30 0.18 -8.29
C ASP A 63 -0.19 0.76 -9.62
N ILE A 64 0.76 1.15 -10.49
CA ILE A 64 0.44 1.73 -11.80
C ILE A 64 -0.35 0.75 -12.66
N THR A 65 0.11 -0.50 -12.75
CA THR A 65 -0.54 -1.55 -13.55
C THR A 65 -1.95 -1.83 -13.02
N SER A 66 -2.11 -1.92 -11.70
CA SER A 66 -3.41 -2.21 -11.09
C SER A 66 -4.40 -1.07 -11.30
N LEU A 67 -4.00 0.19 -11.08
CA LEU A 67 -4.87 1.35 -11.31
C LEU A 67 -5.22 1.56 -12.78
N ALA A 68 -4.25 1.40 -13.68
CA ALA A 68 -4.48 1.52 -15.12
C ALA A 68 -5.44 0.44 -15.63
N LEU A 69 -5.22 -0.82 -15.24
CA LEU A 69 -6.11 -1.92 -15.60
C LEU A 69 -7.50 -1.76 -14.97
N LEU A 70 -7.57 -1.37 -13.69
CA LEU A 70 -8.85 -1.14 -13.01
C LEU A 70 -9.66 -0.06 -13.71
N SER A 71 -9.03 1.07 -14.03
CA SER A 71 -9.66 2.19 -14.72
C SER A 71 -10.16 1.77 -16.11
N TRP A 72 -9.33 1.09 -16.89
CA TRP A 72 -9.69 0.59 -18.21
C TRP A 72 -10.85 -0.40 -18.13
N ILE A 73 -10.71 -1.48 -17.35
CA ILE A 73 -11.70 -2.56 -17.27
C ILE A 73 -13.02 -2.02 -16.71
N SER A 74 -12.97 -1.16 -15.69
CA SER A 74 -14.17 -0.55 -15.12
C SER A 74 -14.87 0.34 -16.15
N THR A 75 -14.14 1.07 -17.00
CA THR A 75 -14.72 1.88 -18.08
C THR A 75 -15.45 1.01 -19.11
N ILE A 76 -14.83 -0.08 -19.58
CA ILE A 76 -15.48 -1.02 -20.51
C ILE A 76 -16.75 -1.63 -19.90
N LEU A 77 -16.67 -2.09 -18.65
CA LEU A 77 -17.82 -2.70 -17.99
C LEU A 77 -18.91 -1.66 -17.68
N TYR A 78 -18.55 -0.42 -17.41
CA TYR A 78 -19.50 0.66 -17.18
C TYR A 78 -20.26 1.02 -18.45
N GLU A 79 -19.57 1.11 -19.60
CA GLU A 79 -20.21 1.34 -20.90
C GLU A 79 -21.13 0.19 -21.37
N ALA A 80 -20.97 -0.99 -20.76
CA ALA A 80 -21.78 -2.17 -21.01
C ALA A 80 -23.05 -2.24 -20.16
N ILE A 81 -23.15 -1.43 -19.09
CA ILE A 81 -24.40 -1.29 -18.30
C ILE A 81 -25.51 -0.80 -19.24
N ASP A 82 -26.72 -1.34 -19.09
CA ASP A 82 -27.93 -1.09 -19.90
C ASP A 82 -27.85 -1.60 -21.36
N LYS A 83 -26.67 -2.01 -21.86
CA LYS A 83 -26.50 -2.65 -23.17
C LYS A 83 -26.38 -4.17 -23.08
N GLN A 84 -25.62 -4.65 -22.09
CA GLN A 84 -25.25 -6.05 -21.90
C GLN A 84 -25.11 -6.40 -20.41
N ASP A 85 -26.22 -6.32 -19.66
CA ASP A 85 -26.21 -6.54 -18.21
C ASP A 85 -25.74 -7.94 -17.78
N TRP A 86 -25.76 -8.92 -18.70
CA TRP A 86 -25.27 -10.28 -18.47
C TRP A 86 -23.73 -10.39 -18.45
N LEU A 87 -23.01 -9.40 -18.96
CA LEU A 87 -21.56 -9.47 -19.15
C LEU A 87 -20.81 -9.59 -17.81
N ALA A 88 -21.10 -8.70 -16.85
CA ALA A 88 -20.44 -8.71 -15.54
C ALA A 88 -20.75 -9.99 -14.72
N PRO A 89 -22.01 -10.44 -14.60
CA PRO A 89 -22.34 -11.74 -14.00
C PRO A 89 -21.67 -12.93 -14.70
N LEU A 90 -21.57 -12.94 -16.03
CA LEU A 90 -20.91 -14.01 -16.76
C LEU A 90 -19.42 -14.06 -16.43
N ILE A 91 -18.73 -12.91 -16.41
CA ILE A 91 -17.31 -12.85 -16.02
C ILE A 91 -17.13 -13.45 -14.62
N ILE A 92 -17.94 -13.03 -13.65
CA ILE A 92 -17.89 -13.54 -12.28
C ILE A 92 -18.10 -15.07 -12.27
N ALA A 93 -19.10 -15.57 -12.99
CA ALA A 93 -19.37 -17.00 -13.09
C ALA A 93 -18.19 -17.78 -13.69
N CYS A 94 -17.58 -17.27 -14.77
CA CYS A 94 -16.39 -17.87 -15.38
C CYS A 94 -15.21 -17.95 -14.38
N TYR A 95 -14.95 -16.89 -13.60
CA TYR A 95 -13.92 -16.91 -12.57
C TYR A 95 -14.22 -17.92 -11.45
N ILE A 96 -15.47 -18.01 -11.01
CA ILE A 96 -15.87 -19.02 -10.01
C ILE A 96 -15.66 -20.44 -10.54
N LEU A 97 -16.01 -20.70 -11.81
CA LEU A 97 -15.87 -22.02 -12.43
C LEU A 97 -14.41 -22.43 -12.64
N ILE A 98 -13.52 -21.48 -12.96
CA ILE A 98 -12.09 -21.77 -13.17
C ILE A 98 -11.31 -21.82 -11.84
N THR A 99 -11.82 -21.24 -10.76
CA THR A 99 -11.14 -21.21 -9.44
C THR A 99 -10.76 -22.60 -8.91
N PRO A 100 -11.64 -23.64 -8.93
CA PRO A 100 -11.28 -24.98 -8.48
C PRO A 100 -10.09 -25.57 -9.24
N LEU A 101 -9.97 -25.29 -10.54
CA LEU A 101 -8.84 -25.73 -11.36
C LEU A 101 -7.55 -25.09 -10.87
N TRP A 102 -7.53 -23.77 -10.65
CA TRP A 102 -6.36 -23.06 -10.13
C TRP A 102 -5.98 -23.50 -8.72
N VAL A 103 -6.97 -23.71 -7.85
CA VAL A 103 -6.75 -24.26 -6.49
C VAL A 103 -6.11 -25.65 -6.57
N TRP A 104 -6.57 -26.51 -7.47
CA TRP A 104 -5.99 -27.83 -7.67
C TRP A 104 -4.54 -27.78 -8.17
N ILE A 105 -4.25 -26.89 -9.14
CA ILE A 105 -2.89 -26.66 -9.66
C ILE A 105 -1.98 -26.15 -8.53
N ALA A 106 -2.41 -25.12 -7.80
CA ALA A 106 -1.64 -24.50 -6.72
C ALA A 106 -1.37 -25.48 -5.57
N LYS A 107 -2.34 -26.34 -5.24
CA LYS A 107 -2.20 -27.38 -4.20
C LYS A 107 -1.19 -28.46 -4.60
N ARG A 108 -1.09 -28.83 -5.88
CA ARG A 108 -0.13 -29.85 -6.34
C ARG A 108 1.31 -29.34 -6.40
N ASN A 109 1.51 -28.03 -6.55
CA ASN A 109 2.84 -27.45 -6.61
C ASN A 109 3.39 -27.15 -5.21
N LYS A 110 4.53 -27.77 -4.87
CA LYS A 110 5.21 -27.64 -3.57
C LYS A 110 5.53 -26.19 -3.21
N TYR A 111 5.80 -25.32 -4.19
CA TYR A 111 6.19 -23.93 -3.94
C TYR A 111 4.99 -23.00 -3.67
N THR A 112 3.79 -23.38 -4.11
CA THR A 112 2.58 -22.54 -3.98
C THR A 112 1.57 -23.09 -2.98
N ASN A 113 1.71 -24.35 -2.56
CA ASN A 113 0.78 -25.01 -1.65
C ASN A 113 0.68 -24.26 -0.30
N ASP A 114 1.81 -23.89 0.29
CA ASP A 114 1.81 -23.22 1.60
C ASP A 114 1.13 -21.84 1.54
N VAL A 115 1.32 -21.11 0.43
CA VAL A 115 0.70 -19.79 0.20
C VAL A 115 -0.82 -19.90 0.07
N LEU A 116 -1.33 -20.99 -0.51
CA LEU A 116 -2.77 -21.22 -0.65
C LEU A 116 -3.50 -21.26 0.70
N TYR A 117 -2.86 -21.76 1.77
CA TYR A 117 -3.46 -21.86 3.10
C TYR A 117 -3.10 -20.67 4.00
N SER A 118 -1.86 -20.18 3.94
CA SER A 118 -1.38 -19.12 4.83
C SER A 118 -1.63 -17.70 4.31
N GLY A 119 -1.82 -17.52 3.00
CA GLY A 119 -1.94 -16.21 2.35
C GLY A 119 -3.25 -15.46 2.62
N TRP A 120 -4.30 -16.14 3.10
CA TRP A 120 -5.60 -15.49 3.35
C TRP A 120 -5.59 -14.62 4.60
N THR A 121 -4.90 -15.04 5.66
CA THR A 121 -4.89 -14.30 6.93
C THR A 121 -4.34 -12.88 6.76
N PRO A 122 -3.19 -12.67 6.08
CA PRO A 122 -2.67 -11.33 5.84
C PRO A 122 -3.60 -10.46 5.01
N VAL A 123 -4.16 -11.03 3.94
CA VAL A 123 -5.05 -10.31 3.02
C VAL A 123 -6.34 -9.87 3.71
N MET A 124 -6.99 -10.76 4.47
CA MET A 124 -8.24 -10.46 5.16
C MET A 124 -8.05 -9.42 6.26
N VAL A 125 -7.00 -9.55 7.08
CA VAL A 125 -6.72 -8.57 8.14
C VAL A 125 -6.29 -7.22 7.53
N ALA A 126 -5.50 -7.21 6.46
CA ALA A 126 -5.17 -5.99 5.74
C ALA A 126 -6.42 -5.30 5.17
N MET A 127 -7.36 -6.07 4.61
CA MET A 127 -8.63 -5.55 4.11
C MET A 127 -9.47 -4.92 5.23
N LEU A 128 -9.50 -5.52 6.42
CA LEU A 128 -10.19 -4.95 7.59
C LEU A 128 -9.56 -3.62 8.03
N ILE A 129 -8.23 -3.56 8.13
CA ILE A 129 -7.50 -2.34 8.51
C ILE A 129 -7.72 -1.23 7.46
N SER A 130 -7.58 -1.56 6.17
CA SER A 130 -7.78 -0.60 5.08
C SER A 130 -9.24 -0.12 5.00
N SER A 131 -10.22 -0.99 5.34
CA SER A 131 -11.63 -0.58 5.45
C SER A 131 -11.85 0.49 6.52
N CYS A 132 -11.16 0.42 7.67
CA CYS A 132 -11.20 1.50 8.65
C CYS A 132 -10.65 2.82 8.07
N GLY A 133 -9.58 2.75 7.29
CA GLY A 133 -9.04 3.92 6.59
C GLY A 133 -10.02 4.48 5.56
N GLY A 134 -10.70 3.61 4.81
CA GLY A 134 -11.75 3.99 3.85
C GLY A 134 -12.93 4.71 4.51
N LEU A 135 -13.33 4.32 5.72
CA LEU A 135 -14.39 5.00 6.48
C LEU A 135 -13.96 6.41 6.92
N ILE A 136 -12.72 6.56 7.38
CA ILE A 136 -12.16 7.89 7.71
C ILE A 136 -12.11 8.75 6.45
N LEU A 137 -11.67 8.19 5.32
CA LEU A 137 -11.64 8.90 4.05
C LEU A 137 -13.05 9.36 3.67
N GLU A 138 -14.05 8.48 3.68
CA GLU A 138 -15.43 8.85 3.34
C GLU A 138 -15.97 10.00 4.21
N PHE A 139 -15.70 9.96 5.52
CA PHE A 139 -16.04 11.05 6.43
C PHE A 139 -15.32 12.35 6.06
N MET A 140 -14.01 12.28 5.79
CA MET A 140 -13.20 13.46 5.49
C MET A 140 -13.47 14.07 4.12
N VAL A 141 -13.77 13.27 3.08
CA VAL A 141 -14.12 13.78 1.75
C VAL A 141 -15.38 14.65 1.80
N SER A 142 -16.33 14.34 2.68
CA SER A 142 -17.53 15.17 2.86
C SER A 142 -17.23 16.57 3.40
N ARG A 143 -16.05 16.76 4.02
CA ARG A 143 -15.63 18.02 4.64
C ARG A 143 -14.52 18.73 3.85
N PHE A 144 -13.63 17.97 3.22
CA PHE A 144 -12.46 18.46 2.50
C PHE A 144 -12.28 17.67 1.20
N GLU A 145 -12.91 18.09 0.11
CA GLU A 145 -12.87 17.38 -1.18
C GLU A 145 -11.45 17.24 -1.73
N ASN A 146 -10.65 18.30 -1.58
CA ASN A 146 -9.25 18.35 -2.04
C ASN A 146 -8.33 17.33 -1.35
N LEU A 147 -8.72 16.77 -0.20
CA LEU A 147 -7.96 15.73 0.51
C LEU A 147 -7.77 14.48 -0.36
N THR A 148 -8.77 14.14 -1.18
CA THR A 148 -8.77 12.94 -2.04
C THR A 148 -7.59 12.86 -2.98
N VAL A 149 -7.09 14.02 -3.45
CA VAL A 149 -6.00 14.09 -4.44
C VAL A 149 -4.65 13.74 -3.81
N PHE A 150 -4.48 13.99 -2.50
CA PHE A 150 -3.23 13.72 -1.78
C PHE A 150 -3.18 12.34 -1.15
N GLN A 151 -4.34 11.72 -0.94
CA GLN A 151 -4.45 10.41 -0.31
C GLN A 151 -3.65 9.31 -1.04
N PRO A 152 -3.74 9.15 -2.38
CA PRO A 152 -2.94 8.18 -3.12
C PRO A 152 -1.43 8.43 -3.00
N VAL A 153 -1.01 9.70 -2.89
CA VAL A 153 0.41 10.06 -2.79
C VAL A 153 0.98 9.64 -1.43
N ILE A 154 0.30 9.97 -0.33
CA ILE A 154 0.74 9.56 1.02
C ILE A 154 0.80 8.04 1.15
N ASN A 155 -0.24 7.34 0.69
CA ASN A 155 -0.30 5.90 0.80
C ASN A 155 0.72 5.22 -0.13
N GLY A 156 0.84 5.70 -1.38
CA GLY A 156 1.78 5.17 -2.36
C GLY A 156 3.24 5.36 -1.94
N VAL A 157 3.63 6.55 -1.49
CA VAL A 157 5.01 6.79 -1.04
C VAL A 157 5.31 6.00 0.24
N GLY A 158 4.46 6.11 1.27
CA GLY A 158 4.70 5.44 2.54
C GLY A 158 4.66 3.91 2.45
N GLY A 159 3.63 3.38 1.78
CA GLY A 159 3.42 1.95 1.54
C GLY A 159 4.58 1.31 0.77
N ASN A 160 5.03 1.93 -0.31
CA ASN A 160 6.11 1.38 -1.13
C ASN A 160 7.47 1.46 -0.43
N LEU A 161 7.77 2.56 0.29
CA LEU A 161 9.00 2.66 1.07
C LEU A 161 9.06 1.62 2.20
N VAL A 162 7.95 1.40 2.90
CA VAL A 162 7.90 0.40 3.97
C VAL A 162 7.95 -1.02 3.42
N ALA A 163 7.38 -1.30 2.24
CA ALA A 163 7.51 -2.59 1.58
C ALA A 163 8.97 -2.92 1.22
N VAL A 164 9.72 -1.94 0.70
CA VAL A 164 11.16 -2.08 0.42
C VAL A 164 11.94 -2.35 1.72
N GLN A 165 11.65 -1.61 2.79
CA GLN A 165 12.29 -1.87 4.08
C GLN A 165 11.95 -3.26 4.63
N ALA A 166 10.69 -3.68 4.50
CA ALA A 166 10.23 -4.96 5.00
C ALA A 166 10.91 -6.13 4.31
N SER A 167 10.95 -6.11 2.98
CA SER A 167 11.68 -7.09 2.16
C SER A 167 13.16 -7.16 2.57
N ARG A 168 13.82 -6.01 2.76
CA ARG A 168 15.23 -5.98 3.17
C ARG A 168 15.49 -6.56 4.56
N ILE A 169 14.64 -6.24 5.54
CA ILE A 169 14.77 -6.80 6.90
C ILE A 169 14.54 -8.32 6.85
N SER A 170 13.50 -8.77 6.14
CA SER A 170 13.18 -10.19 5.99
C SER A 170 14.32 -10.97 5.34
N THR A 171 14.85 -10.51 4.19
CA THR A 171 16.01 -11.14 3.54
C THR A 171 17.23 -11.17 4.46
N ALA A 172 17.47 -10.12 5.26
CA ALA A 172 18.59 -10.10 6.19
C ALA A 172 18.44 -11.17 7.29
N LEU A 173 17.23 -11.38 7.81
CA LEU A 173 16.93 -12.43 8.78
C LEU A 173 17.13 -13.83 8.18
N HIS A 174 16.57 -14.09 6.99
CA HIS A 174 16.75 -15.36 6.26
C HIS A 174 18.22 -15.68 5.94
N LYS A 175 19.08 -14.67 5.78
CA LYS A 175 20.52 -14.88 5.54
C LYS A 175 21.32 -15.18 6.80
N GLN A 176 20.84 -14.78 7.97
CA GLN A 176 21.64 -14.76 9.20
C GLN A 176 21.13 -15.74 10.27
N ALA A 177 19.87 -16.15 10.20
CA ALA A 177 19.22 -16.97 11.22
C ALA A 177 18.22 -17.94 10.62
N ASP A 178 17.94 -19.02 11.35
CA ASP A 178 16.82 -19.89 11.06
C ASP A 178 15.52 -19.30 11.63
N LEU A 179 14.40 -19.57 10.96
CA LEU A 179 13.08 -19.07 11.35
C LEU A 179 12.75 -19.44 12.81
N GLY A 180 12.39 -18.44 13.62
CA GLY A 180 12.14 -18.62 15.06
C GLY A 180 13.36 -18.41 15.96
N THR A 181 14.56 -18.30 15.40
CA THR A 181 15.76 -17.91 16.15
C THR A 181 16.00 -16.42 15.97
N LEU A 182 16.03 -15.67 17.08
CA LEU A 182 16.41 -14.27 17.05
C LEU A 182 17.90 -14.15 17.35
N LEU A 183 18.64 -13.50 16.47
CA LEU A 183 20.04 -13.18 16.71
C LEU A 183 20.13 -12.20 17.89
N ILE A 184 21.02 -12.52 18.81
CA ILE A 184 21.32 -11.66 19.93
C ILE A 184 22.36 -10.63 19.45
N PRO A 185 22.04 -9.32 19.44
CA PRO A 185 23.00 -8.31 19.05
C PRO A 185 24.26 -8.37 19.92
N PRO A 186 25.46 -8.06 19.39
CA PRO A 186 26.69 -8.03 20.17
C PRO A 186 26.52 -7.11 21.39
N GLY A 187 26.77 -7.63 22.59
CA GLY A 187 26.62 -6.88 23.86
C GLY A 187 25.26 -6.97 24.53
N HIS A 188 24.31 -7.77 24.01
CA HIS A 188 23.06 -8.08 24.69
C HIS A 188 23.02 -9.54 25.13
N THR A 189 22.28 -9.84 26.20
CA THR A 189 22.07 -11.22 26.71
C THR A 189 20.80 -11.87 26.18
N HIS A 190 19.88 -11.05 25.63
CA HIS A 190 18.59 -11.50 25.09
C HIS A 190 18.31 -10.82 23.75
N PRO A 191 17.54 -11.49 22.86
CA PRO A 191 17.14 -10.89 21.60
C PRO A 191 16.18 -9.72 21.82
N VAL A 192 16.56 -8.54 21.35
CA VAL A 192 15.79 -7.31 21.53
C VAL A 192 14.92 -7.06 20.29
N ILE A 193 13.60 -7.17 20.45
CA ILE A 193 12.61 -6.85 19.41
C ILE A 193 12.25 -5.36 19.47
N PHE A 194 12.14 -4.82 20.67
CA PHE A 194 11.79 -3.43 20.93
C PHE A 194 13.06 -2.60 21.06
N ILE A 195 13.49 -2.01 19.95
CA ILE A 195 14.52 -0.98 19.97
C ILE A 195 13.88 0.39 20.20
N THR A 196 14.61 1.30 20.85
CA THR A 196 14.16 2.68 20.99
C THR A 196 14.07 3.33 19.60
N PRO A 197 13.12 4.25 19.35
CA PRO A 197 13.04 4.98 18.09
C PRO A 197 14.38 5.63 17.73
N ILE A 198 15.11 6.17 18.71
CA ILE A 198 16.43 6.77 18.51
C ILE A 198 17.43 5.73 17.97
N ALA A 199 17.42 4.50 18.47
CA ALA A 199 18.28 3.44 17.93
C ALA A 199 17.87 3.02 16.51
N ASN A 200 16.57 3.03 16.19
CA ASN A 200 16.07 2.71 14.86
C ASN A 200 16.45 3.77 13.80
N PHE A 201 16.35 5.05 14.14
CA PHE A 201 16.58 6.16 13.20
C PHE A 201 18.02 6.67 13.20
N PHE A 202 18.69 6.69 14.36
CA PHE A 202 20.02 7.26 14.53
C PHE A 202 21.11 6.21 14.84
N GLY A 203 20.76 4.92 14.85
CA GLY A 203 21.72 3.84 15.03
C GLY A 203 22.80 3.78 13.95
N LYS A 204 23.87 3.04 14.25
CA LYS A 204 24.98 2.75 13.32
C LYS A 204 24.74 1.49 12.47
N GLY A 205 23.68 0.72 12.75
CA GLY A 205 23.38 -0.54 12.06
C GLY A 205 22.89 -0.36 10.62
N LEU A 206 22.95 -1.45 9.85
CA LEU A 206 22.51 -1.50 8.44
C LEU A 206 21.04 -1.08 8.27
N HIS A 207 20.17 -1.51 9.20
CA HIS A 207 18.75 -1.14 9.20
C HIS A 207 18.57 0.36 9.43
N ALA A 208 19.27 0.95 10.41
CA ALA A 208 19.20 2.39 10.68
C ALA A 208 19.71 3.24 9.52
N ARG A 209 20.77 2.81 8.82
CA ARG A 209 21.22 3.47 7.59
C ARG A 209 20.14 3.46 6.52
N THR A 210 19.48 2.32 6.31
CA THR A 210 18.41 2.21 5.32
C THR A 210 17.21 3.08 5.69
N THR A 211 16.78 3.05 6.95
CA THR A 211 15.72 3.91 7.48
C THR A 211 16.01 5.39 7.22
N ARG A 212 17.24 5.87 7.46
CA ARG A 212 17.61 7.27 7.17
C ARG A 212 17.55 7.61 5.68
N VAL A 213 18.00 6.70 4.81
CA VAL A 213 17.93 6.91 3.36
C VAL A 213 16.48 7.00 2.91
N LEU A 214 15.62 6.09 3.37
CA LEU A 214 14.18 6.10 3.02
C LEU A 214 13.50 7.37 3.54
N MET A 215 13.78 7.79 4.78
CA MET A 215 13.28 9.05 5.34
C MET A 215 13.75 10.28 4.55
N ALA A 216 15.00 10.29 4.10
CA ALA A 216 15.53 11.39 3.28
C ALA A 216 14.88 11.47 1.89
N MET A 217 14.36 10.36 1.36
CA MET A 217 13.63 10.31 0.08
C MET A 217 12.19 10.84 0.18
N VAL A 218 11.60 10.88 1.38
CA VAL A 218 10.21 11.34 1.59
C VAL A 218 10.04 12.79 1.16
N ILE A 219 10.88 13.70 1.66
CA ILE A 219 10.76 15.14 1.37
C ILE A 219 10.80 15.43 -0.15
N PRO A 220 11.85 15.04 -0.91
CA PRO A 220 11.89 15.32 -2.33
C PRO A 220 10.78 14.59 -3.10
N GLY A 221 10.44 13.36 -2.72
CA GLY A 221 9.35 12.61 -3.36
C GLY A 221 8.01 13.31 -3.24
N HIS A 222 7.63 13.71 -2.02
CA HIS A 222 6.38 14.42 -1.77
C HIS A 222 6.34 15.80 -2.43
N ILE A 223 7.44 16.55 -2.43
CA ILE A 223 7.51 17.83 -3.13
C ILE A 223 7.21 17.66 -4.62
N ILE A 224 7.84 16.68 -5.28
CA ILE A 224 7.62 16.40 -6.71
C ILE A 224 6.13 16.12 -6.97
N PHE A 225 5.51 15.24 -6.18
CA PHE A 225 4.09 14.89 -6.35
C PHE A 225 3.14 16.06 -6.08
N ILE A 226 3.39 16.89 -5.07
CA ILE A 226 2.58 18.08 -4.78
C ILE A 226 2.60 19.04 -5.98
N TYR A 227 3.78 19.33 -6.53
CA TYR A 227 3.90 20.22 -7.68
C TYR A 227 3.30 19.61 -8.97
N MET A 228 3.41 18.30 -9.14
CA MET A 228 2.75 17.58 -10.24
C MET A 228 1.21 17.72 -10.14
N ILE A 229 0.64 17.54 -8.94
CA ILE A 229 -0.80 17.74 -8.71
C ILE A 229 -1.22 19.16 -9.07
N LYS A 230 -0.47 20.18 -8.61
CA LYS A 230 -0.74 21.58 -8.94
C LYS A 230 -0.76 21.85 -10.45
N TYR A 231 0.16 21.22 -11.19
CA TYR A 231 0.22 21.36 -12.64
C TYR A 231 -0.93 20.65 -13.36
N MET A 232 -1.35 19.47 -12.87
CA MET A 232 -2.43 18.70 -13.49
C MET A 232 -3.84 19.23 -13.22
N LYS A 233 -4.04 19.98 -12.13
CA LYS A 233 -5.36 20.48 -11.70
C LYS A 233 -5.63 21.94 -12.12
N ASP A 234 -5.01 22.41 -13.20
CA ASP A 234 -5.19 23.75 -13.80
C ASP A 234 -5.21 24.94 -12.82
N GLY A 235 -4.38 24.91 -11.77
CA GLY A 235 -4.14 26.07 -10.91
C GLY A 235 -5.17 26.33 -9.79
N ASP A 236 -6.27 25.57 -9.70
CA ASP A 236 -7.31 25.70 -8.66
C ASP A 236 -6.85 25.24 -7.25
N THR A 237 -5.57 24.92 -7.09
CA THR A 237 -4.99 24.53 -5.80
C THR A 237 -3.93 25.55 -5.39
N SER A 238 -4.33 26.54 -4.60
CA SER A 238 -3.44 27.47 -3.90
C SER A 238 -2.57 26.69 -2.90
N LEU A 239 -1.35 26.35 -3.33
CA LEU A 239 -0.37 25.72 -2.43
C LEU A 239 0.26 26.77 -1.51
N THR A 240 -0.38 27.06 -0.39
CA THR A 240 0.20 27.90 0.67
C THR A 240 1.46 27.23 1.21
N ALA A 241 2.49 28.02 1.56
CA ALA A 241 3.69 27.51 2.22
C ALA A 241 3.37 26.75 3.52
N LEU A 242 2.32 27.19 4.23
CA LEU A 242 1.82 26.54 5.44
C LEU A 242 1.25 25.14 5.13
N PHE A 243 0.40 25.01 4.11
CA PHE A 243 -0.11 23.72 3.64
C PHE A 243 1.04 22.75 3.34
N VAL A 244 2.02 23.17 2.54
CA VAL A 244 3.16 22.32 2.16
C VAL A 244 3.94 21.86 3.38
N PHE A 245 4.18 22.76 4.35
CA PHE A 245 4.88 22.43 5.59
C PHE A 245 4.12 21.40 6.44
N VAL A 246 2.82 21.63 6.67
CA VAL A 246 1.97 20.73 7.48
C VAL A 246 1.83 19.36 6.80
N TYR A 247 1.61 19.34 5.49
CA TYR A 247 1.55 18.12 4.69
C TYR A 247 2.86 17.32 4.76
N LEU A 248 4.01 17.98 4.60
CA LEU A 248 5.32 17.32 4.71
C LEU A 248 5.57 16.78 6.11
N CYS A 249 5.14 17.49 7.16
CA CYS A 249 5.19 16.98 8.54
C CYS A 249 4.36 15.70 8.71
N ALA A 250 3.13 15.69 8.18
CA ALA A 250 2.25 14.52 8.24
C ALA A 250 2.84 13.32 7.47
N ALA A 251 3.35 13.55 6.26
CA ALA A 251 4.02 12.53 5.45
C ALA A 251 5.26 11.95 6.14
N MET A 252 6.12 12.80 6.68
CA MET A 252 7.31 12.37 7.42
C MET A 252 6.94 11.55 8.66
N LEU A 253 5.92 11.98 9.41
CA LEU A 253 5.44 11.25 10.58
C LEU A 253 4.86 9.89 10.20
N GLN A 254 4.09 9.81 9.11
CA GLN A 254 3.52 8.57 8.60
C GLN A 254 4.61 7.56 8.23
N VAL A 255 5.59 7.96 7.41
CA VAL A 255 6.69 7.07 7.00
C VAL A 255 7.55 6.67 8.19
N ALA A 256 7.84 7.59 9.12
CA ALA A 256 8.58 7.26 10.34
C ALA A 256 7.85 6.21 11.19
N ALA A 257 6.54 6.39 11.41
CA ALA A 257 5.74 5.41 12.14
C ALA A 257 5.77 4.04 11.44
N LEU A 258 5.59 4.01 10.12
CA LEU A 258 5.60 2.77 9.34
C LEU A 258 6.94 2.04 9.38
N LEU A 259 8.06 2.75 9.19
CA LEU A 259 9.40 2.13 9.23
C LEU A 259 9.71 1.56 10.61
N TYR A 260 9.25 2.21 11.68
CA TYR A 260 9.40 1.70 13.05
C TYR A 260 8.54 0.47 13.29
N ILE A 261 7.27 0.51 12.87
CA ILE A 261 6.33 -0.61 12.98
C ILE A 261 6.84 -1.82 12.18
N ALA A 262 7.36 -1.61 10.97
CA ALA A 262 7.94 -2.65 10.13
C ALA A 262 9.07 -3.39 10.84
N TYR A 263 9.98 -2.65 11.48
CA TYR A 263 11.07 -3.26 12.24
C TYR A 263 10.55 -4.19 13.34
N ILE A 264 9.66 -3.67 14.20
CA ILE A 264 9.11 -4.44 15.32
C ILE A 264 8.33 -5.66 14.82
N MET A 265 7.44 -5.43 13.85
CA MET A 265 6.53 -6.45 13.36
C MET A 265 7.28 -7.61 12.72
N ILE A 266 8.30 -7.34 11.89
CA ILE A 266 9.07 -8.39 11.21
C ILE A 266 9.84 -9.25 12.22
N HIS A 267 10.52 -8.63 13.20
CA HIS A 267 11.23 -9.38 14.25
C HIS A 267 10.27 -10.16 15.15
N TRP A 268 9.07 -9.62 15.41
CA TRP A 268 8.03 -10.32 16.16
C TRP A 268 7.46 -11.51 15.38
N MET A 269 7.20 -11.37 14.08
CA MET A 269 6.75 -12.45 13.19
C MET A 269 7.81 -13.53 13.12
N TRP A 270 9.07 -13.14 12.94
CA TRP A 270 10.22 -14.04 12.93
C TRP A 270 10.29 -14.88 14.20
N LYS A 271 10.17 -14.26 15.38
CA LYS A 271 10.15 -14.97 16.67
C LYS A 271 9.01 -15.98 16.78
N ARG A 272 7.86 -15.67 16.18
CA ARG A 272 6.67 -16.54 16.19
C ARG A 272 6.69 -17.61 15.10
N ARG A 273 7.81 -17.76 14.37
CA ARG A 273 7.93 -18.66 13.21
C ARG A 273 6.92 -18.35 12.09
N ILE A 274 6.55 -17.08 11.96
CA ILE A 274 5.74 -16.58 10.85
C ILE A 274 6.71 -15.96 9.85
N ASP A 275 6.69 -16.46 8.61
CA ASP A 275 7.51 -15.91 7.53
C ASP A 275 7.06 -14.47 7.21
N PRO A 276 7.90 -13.45 7.44
CA PRO A 276 7.54 -12.07 7.14
C PRO A 276 7.34 -11.82 5.64
N ASP A 277 7.94 -12.61 4.75
CA ASP A 277 7.79 -12.43 3.30
C ASP A 277 6.35 -12.64 2.83
N ASN A 278 5.61 -13.54 3.49
CA ASN A 278 4.24 -13.87 3.11
C ASN A 278 3.18 -12.93 3.70
N SER A 279 3.53 -12.13 4.70
CA SER A 279 2.53 -11.55 5.60
C SER A 279 2.81 -10.11 6.02
N ALA A 280 4.08 -9.66 6.03
CA ALA A 280 4.41 -8.35 6.56
C ALA A 280 3.95 -7.21 5.65
N ILE A 281 4.17 -7.32 4.34
CA ILE A 281 3.87 -6.25 3.37
C ILE A 281 2.37 -5.90 3.39
N PRO A 282 1.41 -6.86 3.30
CA PRO A 282 -0.02 -6.54 3.38
C PRO A 282 -0.41 -5.77 4.65
N TYR A 283 0.13 -6.17 5.81
CA TYR A 283 -0.15 -5.47 7.08
C TYR A 283 0.41 -4.06 7.08
N LEU A 284 1.66 -3.89 6.67
CA LEU A 284 2.32 -2.58 6.64
C LEU A 284 1.65 -1.62 5.68
N THR A 285 1.26 -2.06 4.49
CA THR A 285 0.57 -1.21 3.52
C THR A 285 -0.81 -0.82 4.02
N ALA A 286 -1.59 -1.75 4.59
CA ALA A 286 -2.90 -1.41 5.16
C ALA A 286 -2.80 -0.48 6.38
N MET A 287 -1.78 -0.65 7.23
CA MET A 287 -1.48 0.31 8.29
C MET A 287 -1.05 1.65 7.72
N GLY A 288 -0.34 1.66 6.60
CA GLY A 288 0.04 2.85 5.86
C GLY A 288 -1.16 3.61 5.32
N ASP A 289 -2.17 2.89 4.82
CA ASP A 289 -3.43 3.48 4.38
C ASP A 289 -4.14 4.18 5.54
N LEU A 290 -4.30 3.47 6.65
CA LEU A 290 -4.99 3.97 7.84
C LEU A 290 -4.26 5.16 8.47
N LEU A 291 -2.94 5.05 8.67
CA LEU A 291 -2.13 6.14 9.23
C LEU A 291 -2.08 7.33 8.28
N GLY A 292 -1.97 7.07 6.97
CA GLY A 292 -1.94 8.08 5.93
C GLY A 292 -3.18 8.94 5.95
N ILE A 293 -4.38 8.33 5.86
CA ILE A 293 -5.63 9.08 5.92
C ILE A 293 -5.82 9.80 7.26
N SER A 294 -5.49 9.14 8.38
CA SER A 294 -5.69 9.73 9.70
C SER A 294 -4.82 10.98 9.92
N LEU A 295 -3.55 10.92 9.52
CA LEU A 295 -2.62 12.05 9.64
C LEU A 295 -2.96 13.16 8.66
N LEU A 296 -3.38 12.81 7.44
CA LEU A 296 -3.84 13.78 6.45
C LEU A 296 -5.12 14.49 6.93
N ALA A 297 -6.06 13.75 7.52
CA ALA A 297 -7.27 14.29 8.13
C ALA A 297 -6.95 15.31 9.22
N ILE A 298 -6.02 14.98 10.12
CA ILE A 298 -5.56 15.87 11.18
C ILE A 298 -4.87 17.11 10.59
N ALA A 299 -4.04 16.95 9.56
CA ALA A 299 -3.37 18.05 8.87
C ALA A 299 -4.38 19.04 8.26
N PHE A 300 -5.38 18.56 7.53
CA PHE A 300 -6.43 19.39 6.94
C PHE A 300 -7.29 20.07 8.02
N GLN A 301 -7.65 19.33 9.07
CA GLN A 301 -8.40 19.91 10.18
C GLN A 301 -7.60 21.01 10.91
N PHE A 302 -6.29 20.84 11.05
CA PHE A 302 -5.42 21.84 11.64
C PHE A 302 -5.34 23.10 10.76
N LEU A 303 -5.14 22.94 9.45
CA LEU A 303 -5.10 24.07 8.50
C LEU A 303 -6.41 24.86 8.49
N TYR A 304 -7.54 24.16 8.54
CA TYR A 304 -8.87 24.77 8.67
C TYR A 304 -8.98 25.63 9.95
N LEU A 305 -8.46 25.14 11.09
CA LEU A 305 -8.51 25.87 12.37
C LEU A 305 -7.58 27.09 12.40
N VAL A 306 -6.46 27.05 11.67
CA VAL A 306 -5.48 28.15 11.62
C VAL A 306 -5.91 29.25 10.65
N GLY A 307 -6.97 29.03 9.87
CA GLY A 307 -7.56 30.05 9.01
C GLY A 307 -6.82 30.26 7.69
N ASP A 308 -6.15 29.21 7.17
CA ASP A 308 -5.64 29.19 5.79
C ASP A 308 -6.84 29.06 4.83
N GLN A 309 -7.65 30.11 4.73
CA GLN A 309 -8.94 30.15 4.02
C GLN A 309 -8.81 30.20 2.50
N GLU A 310 -7.60 30.30 1.94
CA GLU A 310 -7.40 30.25 0.48
C GLU A 310 -7.69 28.87 -0.13
N TYR A 311 -8.00 27.86 0.69
CA TYR A 311 -8.38 26.51 0.27
C TYR A 311 -9.89 26.23 0.34
N ASP A 312 -10.68 27.15 0.93
CA ASP A 312 -12.09 26.97 1.26
C ASP A 312 -13.06 27.59 0.25
N ASP A 313 -12.58 28.36 -0.74
CA ASP A 313 -13.46 29.22 -1.56
C ASP A 313 -14.37 28.49 -2.57
N GLU A 314 -14.35 27.16 -2.67
CA GLU A 314 -15.30 26.41 -3.52
C GLU A 314 -15.99 25.19 -2.88
N GLY A 315 -15.91 24.99 -1.56
CA GLY A 315 -16.35 23.72 -0.94
C GLY A 315 -17.51 23.76 0.06
N LEU A 316 -17.75 24.89 0.72
CA LEU A 316 -18.77 24.98 1.77
C LEU A 316 -20.16 25.18 1.16
N LYS A 317 -20.78 24.07 0.74
CA LYS A 317 -22.25 24.04 0.66
C LYS A 317 -22.82 24.09 2.08
N PRO A 318 -23.83 24.96 2.32
CA PRO A 318 -24.40 25.21 3.65
C PRO A 318 -25.06 23.98 4.28
#